data_AF-A0LZL1-F1
#
_entry.id   AF-A0LZL1-F1
#
_cell.length_a   1.000
_cell.length_b   1.000
_cell.length_c   1.000
_cell.angle_alpha   90.00
_cell.angle_beta   90.00
_cell.angle_gamma   90.00
#
_symmetry.space_group_name_H-M   'P 1'
#
loop_
_entity.id
_entity.type
_entity.pdbx_description
1 polymer ?
#
loop_
_entity_poly.entity_id
_entity_poly.type
_entity_poly.pdbx_seq_one_letter_code
_entity_poly.pdbx_strand_id
1 'polypeptide(L)'
;MRAKESHCEQRKAKIRDLAIWTGIWTISVAVVTFGAKFIWDYNTIATIIAILVSTISGIGMIRSNIRYLMALDELQRKIQMDAMGIALGVALVGGISYSMLDTTNIISQDAEISFLIILIGLSYFGAVLIGNARYK
;
A
#
# COMPACT_ATOMS: atom_id res chain seq x y z
N MET A 1 -11.60 33.89 8.05
CA MET A 1 -12.15 32.60 8.55
C MET A 1 -12.58 31.67 7.41
N ARG A 2 -13.37 32.12 6.43
CA ARG A 2 -13.83 31.30 5.27
C ARG A 2 -12.75 30.53 4.49
N ALA A 3 -11.54 31.08 4.32
CA ALA A 3 -10.46 30.40 3.59
C ALA A 3 -9.92 29.15 4.34
N LYS A 4 -9.82 29.20 5.68
CA LYS A 4 -9.38 28.06 6.50
C LYS A 4 -10.43 26.94 6.53
N GLU A 5 -11.71 27.29 6.52
CA GLU A 5 -12.82 26.33 6.43
C GLU A 5 -12.80 25.57 5.10
N SER A 6 -12.56 26.26 3.98
CA SER A 6 -12.40 25.63 2.65
C SER A 6 -11.27 24.58 2.61
N HIS A 7 -10.09 24.90 3.18
CA HIS A 7 -8.97 23.96 3.19
C HIS A 7 -9.22 22.71 4.06
N CYS A 8 -9.91 22.86 5.19
CA CYS A 8 -10.24 21.73 6.06
C CYS A 8 -11.24 20.78 5.38
N GLU A 9 -12.28 21.33 4.75
CA GLU A 9 -13.28 20.56 4.00
C GLU A 9 -12.68 19.86 2.77
N GLN A 10 -11.77 20.52 2.05
CA GLN A 10 -11.02 19.90 0.97
C GLN A 10 -10.17 18.73 1.47
N ARG A 11 -9.48 18.86 2.60
CA ARG A 11 -8.67 17.77 3.19
C ARG A 11 -9.55 16.58 3.59
N LYS A 12 -10.68 16.81 4.26
CA LYS A 12 -11.63 15.75 4.62
C LYS A 12 -12.15 15.00 3.38
N ALA A 13 -12.44 15.73 2.30
CA ALA A 13 -12.86 15.12 1.04
C ALA A 13 -11.78 14.20 0.45
N LYS A 14 -10.48 14.58 0.53
CA LYS A 14 -9.37 13.72 0.08
C LYS A 14 -9.17 12.49 0.96
N ILE A 15 -9.33 12.62 2.27
CA ILE A 15 -9.27 11.48 3.21
C ILE A 15 -10.40 10.50 2.92
N ARG A 16 -11.62 10.99 2.69
CA ARG A 16 -12.77 10.15 2.32
C ARG A 16 -12.55 9.45 0.98
N ASP A 17 -12.06 10.17 -0.02
CA ASP A 17 -11.73 9.59 -1.32
C ASP A 17 -10.67 8.47 -1.19
N LEU A 18 -9.64 8.68 -0.37
CA LEU A 18 -8.64 7.67 -0.06
C LEU A 18 -9.27 6.44 0.61
N ALA A 19 -10.07 6.64 1.64
CA ALA A 19 -10.74 5.54 2.36
C ALA A 19 -11.64 4.71 1.43
N ILE A 20 -12.39 5.36 0.52
CA ILE A 20 -13.24 4.68 -0.46
C ILE A 20 -12.38 3.86 -1.42
N TRP A 21 -11.33 4.45 -2.01
CA TRP A 21 -10.48 3.74 -2.96
C TRP A 21 -9.70 2.59 -2.32
N THR A 22 -9.20 2.78 -1.10
CA THR A 22 -8.56 1.70 -0.32
C THR A 22 -9.58 0.59 -0.03
N GLY A 23 -10.79 0.92 0.40
CA GLY A 23 -11.85 -0.06 0.65
C GLY A 23 -12.22 -0.85 -0.61
N ILE A 24 -12.44 -0.16 -1.75
CA ILE A 24 -12.73 -0.80 -3.04
C ILE A 24 -11.62 -1.78 -3.42
N TRP A 25 -10.36 -1.35 -3.32
CA TRP A 25 -9.22 -2.20 -3.66
C TRP A 25 -9.06 -3.39 -2.70
N THR A 26 -9.22 -3.20 -1.39
CA THR A 26 -9.16 -4.30 -0.42
C THR A 26 -10.30 -5.31 -0.64
N ILE A 27 -11.51 -4.83 -0.94
CA ILE A 27 -12.63 -5.70 -1.29
C ILE A 27 -12.34 -6.45 -2.59
N SER A 28 -11.77 -5.80 -3.61
CA SER A 28 -11.41 -6.49 -4.86
C SER A 28 -10.34 -7.56 -4.64
N VAL A 29 -9.34 -7.32 -3.79
CA VAL A 29 -8.36 -8.34 -3.40
C VAL A 29 -9.05 -9.51 -2.70
N ALA A 30 -9.95 -9.25 -1.73
CA ALA A 30 -10.69 -10.29 -1.06
C ALA A 30 -11.56 -11.11 -2.04
N VAL A 31 -12.23 -10.46 -2.99
CA VAL A 31 -13.01 -11.14 -4.03
C VAL A 31 -12.12 -11.98 -4.94
N VAL A 32 -10.90 -11.54 -5.28
CA VAL A 32 -9.97 -12.38 -6.06
C VAL A 32 -9.54 -13.60 -5.25
N THR A 33 -9.10 -13.41 -4.01
CA THR A 33 -8.58 -14.50 -3.16
C THR A 33 -9.65 -15.52 -2.80
N PHE A 34 -10.86 -15.08 -2.42
CA PHE A 34 -11.95 -15.96 -2.02
C PHE A 34 -12.82 -16.38 -3.20
N GLY A 35 -13.05 -15.53 -4.20
CA GLY A 35 -13.87 -15.83 -5.37
C GLY A 35 -13.28 -16.95 -6.23
N ALA A 36 -11.95 -17.01 -6.35
CA ALA A 36 -11.24 -18.13 -6.98
C ALA A 36 -11.63 -19.48 -6.40
N LYS A 37 -11.79 -19.55 -5.08
CA LYS A 37 -12.08 -20.79 -4.36
C LYS A 37 -13.58 -21.08 -4.24
N PHE A 38 -14.42 -20.06 -4.05
CA PHE A 38 -15.82 -20.24 -3.64
C PHE A 38 -16.87 -19.94 -4.72
N ILE A 39 -16.53 -19.17 -5.77
CA ILE A 39 -17.51 -18.70 -6.75
C ILE A 39 -17.32 -19.36 -8.12
N TRP A 40 -16.08 -19.43 -8.59
CA TRP A 40 -15.79 -19.84 -9.98
C TRP A 40 -14.80 -21.02 -10.09
N ASP A 41 -14.62 -21.79 -9.02
CA ASP A 41 -13.88 -23.07 -8.97
C ASP A 41 -12.58 -23.08 -9.77
N TYR A 42 -11.70 -22.12 -9.46
CA TYR A 42 -10.40 -21.94 -10.11
C TYR A 42 -10.44 -21.78 -11.64
N ASN A 43 -11.56 -21.35 -12.21
CA ASN A 43 -11.64 -21.02 -13.63
C ASN A 43 -10.59 -19.93 -13.96
N THR A 44 -9.65 -20.31 -14.83
CA THR A 44 -8.49 -19.48 -15.19
C THR A 44 -8.90 -18.14 -15.80
N ILE A 45 -9.92 -18.13 -16.66
CA ILE A 45 -10.36 -16.91 -17.35
C ILE A 45 -11.00 -15.94 -16.36
N ALA A 46 -11.90 -16.44 -15.50
CA ALA A 46 -12.55 -15.62 -14.47
C ALA A 46 -11.52 -15.03 -13.48
N THR A 47 -10.53 -15.84 -13.08
CA THR A 47 -9.47 -15.41 -12.16
C THR A 47 -8.59 -14.32 -12.77
N ILE A 48 -8.19 -14.46 -14.04
CA ILE A 48 -7.43 -13.43 -14.76
C ILE A 48 -8.21 -12.13 -14.82
N ILE A 49 -9.49 -12.17 -15.19
CA ILE A 49 -10.35 -10.98 -15.26
C ILE A 49 -10.45 -10.30 -13.88
N ALA A 50 -10.66 -11.09 -12.82
CA ALA A 50 -10.75 -10.56 -11.46
C ALA A 50 -9.44 -9.91 -11.00
N ILE A 51 -8.28 -10.51 -11.30
CA ILE A 51 -6.95 -9.93 -11.01
C ILE A 51 -6.76 -8.61 -11.76
N LEU A 52 -7.15 -8.54 -13.04
CA LEU A 52 -7.06 -7.30 -13.83
C LEU A 52 -7.93 -6.18 -13.23
N VAL A 53 -9.17 -6.48 -12.86
CA VAL A 53 -10.07 -5.51 -12.21
C VAL A 53 -9.50 -5.04 -10.86
N SER A 54 -8.95 -5.96 -10.07
CA SER A 54 -8.31 -5.61 -8.80
C SER A 54 -7.08 -4.72 -9.01
N THR A 55 -6.28 -5.00 -10.04
CA THR A 55 -5.09 -4.21 -10.41
C THR A 55 -5.47 -2.79 -10.82
N ILE A 56 -6.49 -2.62 -11.67
CA ILE A 56 -7.01 -1.31 -12.06
C ILE A 56 -7.53 -0.54 -10.84
N SER A 57 -8.24 -1.21 -9.93
CA SER A 57 -8.69 -0.62 -8.66
C SER A 57 -7.51 -0.14 -7.81
N GLY A 58 -6.40 -0.90 -7.80
CA GLY A 58 -5.15 -0.53 -7.15
C GLY A 58 -4.53 0.74 -7.71
N ILE A 59 -4.55 0.96 -9.02
CA ILE A 59 -4.09 2.21 -9.65
C ILE A 59 -4.92 3.40 -9.15
N GLY A 60 -6.23 3.24 -9.01
CA GLY A 60 -7.12 4.25 -8.43
C GLY A 60 -6.75 4.61 -6.98
N MET A 61 -6.48 3.60 -6.16
CA MET A 61 -5.99 3.76 -4.78
C MET A 61 -4.65 4.50 -4.72
N ILE A 62 -3.68 4.16 -5.58
CA ILE A 62 -2.38 4.86 -5.67
C ILE A 62 -2.60 6.34 -6.01
N ARG A 63 -3.43 6.64 -7.01
CA ARG A 63 -3.73 8.02 -7.41
C ARG A 63 -4.39 8.80 -6.27
N SER A 64 -5.31 8.18 -5.53
CA SER A 64 -5.93 8.82 -4.37
C SER A 64 -4.94 9.07 -3.24
N ASN A 65 -4.04 8.12 -2.96
CA ASN A 65 -2.97 8.28 -1.96
C ASN A 65 -2.04 9.46 -2.31
N ILE A 66 -1.61 9.56 -3.57
CA ILE A 66 -0.80 10.70 -4.03
C ILE A 66 -1.54 12.04 -3.79
N ARG A 67 -2.84 12.11 -4.13
CA ARG A 67 -3.64 13.33 -3.88
C ARG A 67 -3.76 13.66 -2.40
N TYR A 68 -3.87 12.65 -1.54
CA TYR A 68 -3.89 12.82 -0.09
C TYR A 68 -2.55 13.39 0.43
N LEU A 69 -1.41 12.80 0.02
CA LEU A 69 -0.07 13.28 0.41
C LEU A 69 0.18 14.72 -0.04
N MET A 70 -0.27 15.10 -1.24
CA MET A 70 -0.15 16.47 -1.74
C MET A 70 -0.99 17.49 -0.96
N ALA A 71 -2.04 17.04 -0.25
CA ALA A 71 -2.90 17.89 0.57
C ALA A 71 -2.41 18.03 2.04
N LEU A 72 -1.36 17.30 2.42
CA LEU A 72 -0.68 17.47 3.70
C LEU A 72 0.10 18.78 3.73
N ASP A 73 0.41 19.25 4.94
CA ASP A 73 1.39 20.32 5.09
C ASP A 73 2.79 19.85 4.66
N GLU A 74 3.70 20.80 4.43
CA GLU A 74 5.03 20.51 3.88
C GLU A 74 5.85 19.56 4.77
N LEU A 75 5.74 19.73 6.09
CA LEU A 75 6.49 18.94 7.07
C LEU A 75 5.99 17.50 7.11
N GLN A 76 4.68 17.29 7.22
CA GLN A 76 4.08 15.96 7.19
C GLN A 76 4.30 15.29 5.83
N ARG A 77 4.13 16.01 4.71
CA ARG A 77 4.41 15.46 3.37
C ARG A 77 5.85 14.98 3.24
N LYS A 78 6.82 15.75 3.77
CA LYS A 78 8.23 15.37 3.78
C LYS A 78 8.47 14.08 4.58
N ILE A 79 7.95 14.01 5.81
CA ILE A 79 8.09 12.82 6.67
C ILE A 79 7.53 11.58 5.97
N GLN A 80 6.33 11.69 5.39
CA GLN A 80 5.70 10.57 4.68
C GLN A 80 6.51 10.14 3.45
N MET A 81 7.00 11.09 2.65
CA MET A 81 7.81 10.80 1.46
C MET A 81 9.16 10.15 1.81
N ASP A 82 9.85 10.65 2.84
CA ASP A 82 11.11 10.09 3.32
C ASP A 82 10.89 8.66 3.83
N ALA A 83 9.81 8.43 4.59
CA ALA A 83 9.43 7.10 5.06
C ALA A 83 9.07 6.14 3.92
N MET A 84 8.36 6.61 2.89
CA MET A 84 8.08 5.81 1.68
C MET A 84 9.36 5.46 0.92
N GLY A 85 10.33 6.37 0.86
CA GLY A 85 11.64 6.11 0.27
C GLY A 85 12.40 4.99 0.99
N ILE A 86 12.41 5.02 2.33
CA ILE A 86 13.00 3.95 3.15
C ILE A 86 12.28 2.63 2.91
N ALA A 87 10.95 2.62 2.97
CA ALA A 87 10.13 1.43 2.77
C ALA A 87 10.36 0.81 1.38
N LEU A 88 10.50 1.62 0.33
CA LEU A 88 10.83 1.17 -1.01
C LEU A 88 12.24 0.58 -1.10
N GLY A 89 13.22 1.20 -0.45
CA GLY A 89 14.58 0.63 -0.35
C GLY A 89 14.61 -0.72 0.37
N VAL A 90 13.89 -0.83 1.50
CA VAL A 90 13.75 -2.09 2.24
C VAL A 90 13.01 -3.15 1.42
N ALA A 91 11.96 -2.77 0.70
CA ALA A 91 11.23 -3.67 -0.19
C ALA A 91 12.15 -4.25 -1.27
N LEU A 92 12.95 -3.40 -1.91
CA LEU A 92 13.84 -3.81 -3.00
C LEU A 92 15.00 -4.69 -2.48
N VAL A 93 15.73 -4.21 -1.47
CA VAL A 93 16.89 -4.94 -0.92
C VAL A 93 16.42 -6.22 -0.23
N GLY A 94 15.43 -6.11 0.66
CA GLY A 94 14.87 -7.24 1.38
C GLY A 94 14.20 -8.26 0.45
N GLY A 95 13.44 -7.80 -0.55
CA GLY A 95 12.77 -8.68 -1.51
C GLY A 95 13.74 -9.48 -2.38
N ILE A 96 14.80 -8.83 -2.90
CA ILE A 96 15.83 -9.52 -3.68
C ILE A 96 16.62 -10.48 -2.78
N SER A 97 17.04 -10.06 -1.59
CA SER A 97 17.73 -10.96 -0.64
C SER A 97 16.88 -12.15 -0.26
N TYR A 98 15.58 -11.95 0.00
CA TYR A 98 14.65 -13.00 0.37
C TYR A 98 14.41 -13.98 -0.78
N SER A 99 14.26 -13.48 -2.01
CA SER A 99 14.19 -14.32 -3.20
C SER A 99 15.49 -15.10 -3.44
N MET A 100 16.67 -14.51 -3.21
CA MET A 100 17.95 -15.22 -3.35
C MET A 100 18.07 -16.38 -2.35
N LEU A 101 17.64 -16.19 -1.10
CA LEU A 101 17.65 -17.24 -0.07
C LEU A 101 16.82 -18.47 -0.49
N ASP A 102 15.65 -18.21 -1.09
CA ASP A 102 14.76 -19.24 -1.63
C ASP A 102 15.41 -19.96 -2.83
N THR A 103 15.88 -19.22 -3.83
CA THR A 103 16.49 -19.82 -5.04
C THR A 103 17.79 -20.59 -4.75
N THR A 104 18.51 -20.24 -3.68
CA THR A 104 19.76 -20.91 -3.28
C THR A 104 19.52 -22.08 -2.31
N ASN A 105 18.26 -22.40 -1.99
CA ASN A 105 17.87 -23.44 -1.04
C ASN A 105 18.55 -23.31 0.34
N ILE A 106 18.90 -22.08 0.74
CA ILE A 106 19.47 -21.83 2.08
C ILE A 106 18.38 -21.91 3.14
N ILE A 107 17.17 -21.45 2.81
CA ILE A 107 15.99 -21.59 3.67
C ILE A 107 15.17 -22.79 3.21
N SER A 108 14.69 -23.59 4.16
CA SER A 108 13.83 -24.75 3.89
C SER A 108 12.35 -24.40 3.70
N GLN A 109 11.99 -23.12 3.87
CA GLN A 109 10.63 -22.60 3.71
C GLN A 109 10.58 -21.70 2.48
N ASP A 110 9.51 -21.84 1.70
CA ASP A 110 9.27 -21.02 0.52
C ASP A 110 9.21 -19.53 0.89
N ALA A 111 9.73 -18.68 0.00
CA ALA A 111 9.66 -17.24 0.17
C ALA A 111 8.22 -16.70 0.08
N GLU A 112 7.51 -16.67 1.20
CA GLU A 112 6.16 -16.13 1.25
C GLU A 112 6.16 -14.58 1.26
N ILE A 113 5.38 -14.00 0.35
CA ILE A 113 5.28 -12.54 0.18
C ILE A 113 4.77 -11.82 1.45
N SER A 114 4.07 -12.54 2.34
CA SER A 114 3.52 -12.06 3.61
C SER A 114 4.62 -11.45 4.51
N PHE A 115 5.76 -12.14 4.65
CA PHE A 115 6.88 -11.68 5.47
C PHE A 115 7.50 -10.39 4.92
N LEU A 116 7.63 -10.30 3.59
CA LEU A 116 8.15 -9.10 2.94
C LEU A 116 7.21 -7.91 3.16
N ILE A 117 5.90 -8.10 3.04
CA ILE A 117 4.90 -7.04 3.29
C ILE A 117 4.96 -6.56 4.75
N ILE A 118 5.09 -7.48 5.71
CA ILE A 118 5.24 -7.13 7.13
C ILE A 118 6.50 -6.29 7.36
N LEU A 119 7.64 -6.69 6.78
CA LEU A 119 8.90 -5.96 6.89
C LEU A 119 8.79 -4.53 6.33
N ILE A 120 8.16 -4.38 5.16
CA ILE A 120 7.92 -3.08 4.53
C ILE A 120 7.00 -2.22 5.42
N GLY A 121 5.92 -2.80 5.95
CA GLY A 121 4.99 -2.09 6.83
C GLY A 121 5.66 -1.60 8.11
N LEU A 122 6.47 -2.44 8.76
CA LEU A 122 7.20 -2.08 9.98
C LEU A 122 8.27 -1.01 9.72
N SER A 123 9.01 -1.11 8.63
CA SER A 123 10.02 -0.12 8.27
C SER A 123 9.41 1.24 7.96
N TYR A 124 8.30 1.29 7.21
CA TYR A 124 7.54 2.50 6.97
C TYR A 124 7.02 3.12 8.27
N PHE A 125 6.38 2.32 9.12
CA PHE A 125 5.82 2.80 10.39
C PHE A 125 6.91 3.36 11.31
N GLY A 126 8.02 2.63 11.47
CA GLY A 126 9.17 3.10 12.23
C GLY A 126 9.75 4.40 11.69
N ALA A 127 9.91 4.52 10.37
CA ALA A 127 10.41 5.73 9.72
C ALA A 127 9.49 6.93 9.97
N VAL A 128 8.17 6.75 9.90
CA VAL A 128 7.19 7.81 10.21
C VAL A 128 7.27 8.24 11.67
N LEU A 129 7.37 7.29 12.62
CA LEU A 129 7.50 7.59 14.04
C LEU A 129 8.77 8.38 14.35
N ILE A 130 9.91 7.96 13.80
CA ILE A 130 11.20 8.64 13.95
C ILE A 130 11.14 10.04 13.33
N GLY A 131 10.57 10.16 12.13
CA GLY A 131 10.37 11.45 11.48
C GLY A 131 9.54 12.40 12.34
N ASN A 132 8.39 11.95 12.83
CA ASN A 132 7.55 12.75 13.71
C ASN A 132 8.22 13.11 15.05
N ALA A 133 9.04 12.22 15.63
CA ALA A 133 9.77 12.50 16.85
C ALA A 133 10.89 13.54 16.66
N ARG A 134 11.53 13.56 15.48
CA ARG A 134 12.63 14.50 15.16
C ARG A 134 12.16 15.94 14.94
N TYR A 135 10.91 16.13 14.51
CA TYR A 135 10.34 17.42 14.16
C TYR A 135 9.31 17.96 15.18
N LYS A 136 9.22 17.33 16.36
CA LYS A 136 8.60 17.91 17.55
C LYS A 136 9.54 18.90 18.22
#